data_AF-A0A7S2Z9L2-F1
#
_entry.id   AF-A0A7S2Z9L2-F1
#
_cell.length_a   1.000
_cell.length_b   1.000
_cell.length_c   1.000
_cell.angle_alpha   90.00
_cell.angle_beta   90.00
_cell.angle_gamma   90.00
#
_symmetry.space_group_name_H-M   'P 1'
#
loop_
_entity.id
_entity.type
_entity.pdbx_description
1 polymer ?
#
loop_
_entity_poly.entity_id
_entity_poly.type
_entity_poly.pdbx_seq_one_letter_code
_entity_poly.pdbx_strand_id
1 'polypeptide(L)'
;QLEVEDASVLETIILNLSKHDIRKAAEQSLVLRDPRLASLISTAGCHNHLKEDIGQQMELWKANAMDNFIQRDRYHAYELLSGKLDNVLTQYRLDWRRCLACVMWYEQSVVDPVETTIHSFLNFQRRGGASAS
;
A
#
# COMPACT_ATOMS: atom_id res chain seq x y z
N GLN A 1 10.04 -6.12 23.06
CA GLN A 1 9.06 -5.05 23.32
C GLN A 1 8.99 -4.03 22.19
N LEU A 2 10.09 -3.70 21.50
CA LEU A 2 10.10 -2.78 20.35
C LEU A 2 9.24 -3.24 19.14
N GLU A 3 9.27 -4.53 18.79
CA GLU A 3 8.56 -5.03 17.59
C GLU A 3 7.03 -4.87 17.61
N VAL A 4 6.42 -4.88 18.80
CA VAL A 4 4.96 -4.78 18.93
C VAL A 4 4.49 -3.34 18.72
N GLU A 5 5.24 -2.37 19.25
CA GLU A 5 4.97 -0.95 18.98
C GLU A 5 5.20 -0.63 17.51
N ASP A 6 6.28 -1.16 16.93
CA ASP A 6 6.60 -0.93 15.51
C ASP A 6 5.54 -1.51 14.57
N ALA A 7 4.97 -2.68 14.90
CA ALA A 7 3.85 -3.28 14.16
C ALA A 7 2.60 -2.40 14.18
N SER A 8 2.24 -1.86 15.35
CA SER A 8 1.10 -0.93 15.47
C SER A 8 1.31 0.35 14.65
N VAL A 9 2.54 0.87 14.59
CA VAL A 9 2.84 2.07 13.81
C VAL A 9 2.81 1.78 12.30
N LEU A 10 3.31 0.62 11.85
CA LEU A 10 3.24 0.21 10.43
C LEU A 10 1.79 0.01 9.94
N GLU A 11 0.95 -0.63 10.75
CA GLU A 11 -0.49 -0.68 10.48
C GLU A 11 -1.08 0.74 10.36
N THR A 12 -0.71 1.63 11.28
CA THR A 12 -1.18 3.02 11.23
C THR A 12 -0.70 3.76 9.98
N ILE A 13 0.53 3.49 9.51
CA ILE A 13 1.05 4.01 8.24
C ILE A 13 0.16 3.56 7.08
N ILE A 14 -0.18 2.26 7.00
CA ILE A 14 -1.06 1.73 5.94
C ILE A 14 -2.44 2.35 6.01
N LEU A 15 -3.02 2.48 7.20
CA LEU A 15 -4.32 3.12 7.39
C LEU A 15 -4.27 4.59 6.96
N ASN A 16 -3.17 5.31 7.20
CA ASN A 16 -3.01 6.68 6.71
C ASN A 16 -2.83 6.73 5.19
N LEU A 17 -2.07 5.81 4.60
CA LEU A 17 -1.95 5.69 3.15
C LEU A 17 -3.29 5.36 2.48
N SER A 18 -4.15 4.56 3.11
CA SER A 18 -5.48 4.19 2.57
C SER A 18 -6.43 5.38 2.37
N LYS A 19 -6.22 6.47 3.12
CA LYS A 19 -6.93 7.75 2.96
C LYS A 19 -6.08 8.81 2.24
N HIS A 20 -4.98 8.39 1.62
CA HIS A 20 -4.01 9.25 0.93
C HIS A 20 -3.38 10.35 1.81
N ASP A 21 -3.26 10.12 3.11
CA ASP A 21 -2.59 11.02 4.05
C ASP A 21 -1.08 10.76 4.06
N ILE A 22 -0.44 11.10 2.92
CA ILE A 22 0.99 10.84 2.65
C ILE A 22 1.87 11.49 3.71
N ARG A 23 1.54 12.72 4.12
CA ARG A 23 2.30 13.47 5.12
C ARG A 23 2.34 12.72 6.45
N LYS A 24 1.19 12.33 6.98
CA LYS A 24 1.12 11.65 8.29
C LYS A 24 1.79 10.28 8.24
N ALA A 25 1.63 9.54 7.13
CA ALA A 25 2.30 8.27 6.92
C ALA A 25 3.84 8.42 6.90
N ALA A 26 4.37 9.44 6.23
CA ALA A 26 5.81 9.74 6.20
C ALA A 26 6.33 10.14 7.59
N GLU A 27 5.62 11.02 8.31
CA GLU A 27 5.98 11.43 9.67
C GLU A 27 6.03 10.22 10.63
N GLN A 28 5.07 9.30 10.53
CA GLN A 28 5.09 8.05 11.33
C GLN A 28 6.24 7.12 10.97
N SER A 29 6.63 7.04 9.71
CA SER A 29 7.81 6.28 9.29
C SER A 29 9.10 6.86 9.87
N LEU A 30 9.17 8.19 10.06
CA LEU A 30 10.31 8.82 10.74
C LEU A 30 10.31 8.52 12.25
N VAL A 31 9.15 8.41 12.88
CA VAL A 31 9.03 7.96 14.29
C VAL A 31 9.56 6.53 14.45
N LEU A 32 9.29 5.66 13.48
CA LEU A 32 9.88 4.31 13.38
C LEU A 32 11.40 4.30 13.10
N ARG A 33 12.04 5.46 12.98
CA ARG A 33 13.44 5.63 12.57
C ARG A 33 13.72 4.97 11.21
N ASP A 34 12.72 4.96 10.34
CA ASP A 34 12.84 4.43 8.98
C ASP A 34 12.73 5.55 7.94
N PRO A 35 13.83 6.28 7.69
CA PRO A 35 13.85 7.35 6.70
C PRO A 35 13.74 6.83 5.26
N ARG A 36 14.07 5.54 5.03
CA ARG A 36 13.98 4.94 3.68
C ARG A 36 12.52 4.76 3.30
N LEU A 37 11.73 4.17 4.20
CA LEU A 37 10.29 4.03 3.99
C LEU A 37 9.60 5.42 3.93
N ALA A 38 10.02 6.37 4.77
CA ALA A 38 9.47 7.74 4.73
C ALA A 38 9.70 8.43 3.38
N SER A 39 10.88 8.23 2.78
CA SER A 39 11.21 8.77 1.46
C SER A 39 10.33 8.15 0.37
N LEU A 40 10.15 6.83 0.39
CA LEU A 40 9.29 6.12 -0.57
C LEU A 40 7.82 6.53 -0.44
N ILE A 41 7.33 6.70 0.79
CA ILE A 41 5.97 7.20 1.06
C ILE A 41 5.80 8.61 0.48
N SER A 42 6.79 9.50 0.69
CA SER A 42 6.71 10.90 0.23
C SER A 42 6.58 11.03 -1.29
N THR A 43 6.96 9.98 -2.02
CA THR A 43 6.89 9.90 -3.47
C THR A 43 5.69 9.10 -4.01
N ALA A 44 4.84 8.59 -3.12
CA ALA A 44 3.68 7.78 -3.49
C ALA A 44 2.67 8.58 -4.34
N GLY A 45 2.19 7.98 -5.43
CA GLY A 45 1.22 8.62 -6.35
C GLY A 45 1.82 9.64 -7.32
N CYS A 46 3.11 9.99 -7.22
CA CYS A 46 3.74 11.01 -8.07
C CYS A 46 4.44 10.44 -9.31
N HIS A 47 4.93 9.19 -9.27
CA HIS A 47 5.79 8.62 -10.32
C HIS A 47 5.48 7.15 -10.58
N ASN A 48 5.02 6.81 -11.80
CA ASN A 48 4.76 5.42 -12.19
C ASN A 48 6.01 4.55 -12.17
N HIS A 49 7.18 5.10 -12.53
CA HIS A 49 8.44 4.35 -12.49
C HIS A 49 8.80 3.88 -11.08
N LEU A 50 8.54 4.70 -10.06
CA LEU A 50 8.80 4.29 -8.69
C LEU A 50 7.91 3.11 -8.27
N LYS A 51 6.63 3.14 -8.66
CA LYS A 51 5.69 2.05 -8.44
C LYS A 51 6.21 0.75 -9.05
N GLU A 52 6.71 0.83 -10.29
CA GLU A 52 7.31 -0.28 -11.03
C GLU A 52 8.59 -0.80 -10.35
N ASP A 53 9.50 0.09 -9.94
CA ASP A 53 10.75 -0.26 -9.26
C ASP A 53 10.50 -0.97 -7.93
N ILE A 54 9.56 -0.47 -7.11
CA ILE A 54 9.14 -1.14 -5.88
C ILE A 54 8.55 -2.51 -6.24
N GLY A 55 7.68 -2.57 -7.24
CA GLY A 55 7.09 -3.82 -7.73
C GLY A 55 8.13 -4.87 -8.12
N GLN A 56 9.18 -4.47 -8.85
CA GLN A 56 10.30 -5.34 -9.24
C GLN A 56 11.12 -5.79 -8.02
N GLN A 57 11.42 -4.88 -7.09
CA GLN A 57 12.15 -5.21 -5.87
C GLN A 57 11.40 -6.26 -5.02
N MET A 58 10.08 -6.19 -4.99
CA MET A 58 9.25 -7.17 -4.29
C MET A 58 9.26 -8.54 -4.96
N GLU A 59 9.26 -8.60 -6.30
CA GLU A 59 9.41 -9.86 -7.03
C GLU A 59 10.79 -10.49 -6.80
N LEU A 60 11.85 -9.67 -6.75
CA LEU A 60 13.19 -10.14 -6.38
C LEU A 60 13.22 -10.71 -4.96
N TRP A 61 12.54 -10.07 -4.00
CA TRP A 61 12.46 -10.62 -2.65
C TRP A 61 11.75 -11.97 -2.63
N LYS A 62 10.59 -12.09 -3.28
CA LYS A 62 9.86 -13.37 -3.39
C LYS A 62 10.68 -14.47 -4.07
N ALA A 63 11.32 -14.16 -5.20
CA ALA A 63 12.12 -15.11 -5.96
C ALA A 63 13.30 -15.67 -5.15
N ASN A 64 13.81 -14.91 -4.19
CA ASN A 64 14.91 -15.30 -3.31
C ASN A 64 14.44 -15.73 -1.91
N ALA A 65 13.12 -15.90 -1.69
CA ALA A 65 12.51 -16.19 -0.38
C ALA A 65 12.89 -15.20 0.74
N MET A 66 13.27 -13.98 0.37
CA MET A 66 13.66 -12.91 1.29
C MET A 66 12.47 -12.21 1.93
N ASP A 67 11.30 -12.30 1.31
CA ASP A 67 10.02 -11.81 1.84
C ASP A 67 9.67 -12.41 3.20
N ASN A 68 10.09 -13.65 3.49
CA ASN A 68 9.92 -14.30 4.80
C ASN A 68 10.64 -13.58 5.96
N PHE A 69 11.64 -12.76 5.66
CA PHE A 69 12.40 -12.00 6.65
C PHE A 69 11.93 -10.54 6.77
N ILE A 70 10.92 -10.15 5.99
CA ILE A 70 10.35 -8.80 6.02
C ILE A 70 9.11 -8.85 6.90
N GLN A 71 9.01 -7.91 7.86
CA GLN A 71 7.82 -7.78 8.69
C GLN A 71 6.57 -7.62 7.81
N ARG A 72 5.51 -8.39 8.10
CA ARG A 72 4.30 -8.48 7.29
C ARG A 72 3.73 -7.11 6.91
N ASP A 73 3.51 -6.23 7.88
CA ASP A 73 2.87 -4.94 7.61
C ASP A 73 3.82 -3.99 6.85
N ARG A 74 5.13 -4.14 7.02
CA ARG A 74 6.11 -3.45 6.16
C ARG A 74 6.02 -3.93 4.72
N TYR A 75 5.86 -5.24 4.51
CA TYR A 75 5.63 -5.81 3.18
C TYR A 75 4.34 -5.26 2.56
N HIS A 76 3.25 -5.18 3.34
CA HIS A 76 1.99 -4.58 2.91
C HIS A 76 2.09 -3.09 2.57
N ALA A 77 2.94 -2.32 3.27
CA ALA A 77 3.23 -0.94 2.87
C ALA A 77 3.88 -0.89 1.48
N TYR A 78 4.82 -1.78 1.16
CA TYR A 78 5.39 -1.87 -0.19
C TYR A 78 4.39 -2.37 -1.24
N GLU A 79 3.50 -3.30 -0.88
CA GLU A 79 2.42 -3.74 -1.78
C GLU A 79 1.50 -2.57 -2.15
N LEU A 80 1.12 -1.75 -1.16
CA LEU A 80 0.34 -0.55 -1.41
C LEU A 80 1.10 0.43 -2.31
N LEU A 81 2.38 0.73 -2.00
CA LEU A 81 3.20 1.66 -2.79
C LEU A 81 3.50 1.18 -4.21
N SER A 82 3.49 -0.14 -4.46
CA SER A 82 3.65 -0.74 -5.79
C SER A 82 2.32 -0.95 -6.54
N GLY A 83 1.19 -0.60 -5.93
CA GLY A 83 -0.14 -0.79 -6.53
C GLY A 83 -0.61 -2.25 -6.56
N LYS A 84 0.04 -3.16 -5.83
CA LYS A 84 -0.36 -4.57 -5.68
C LYS A 84 -1.34 -4.72 -4.51
N LEU A 85 -2.57 -4.28 -4.70
CA LEU A 85 -3.47 -3.96 -3.58
C LEU A 85 -4.20 -5.15 -2.95
N ASP A 86 -4.24 -6.32 -3.60
CA ASP A 86 -5.10 -7.45 -3.20
C ASP A 86 -5.02 -7.82 -1.71
N ASN A 87 -3.80 -7.95 -1.18
CA ASN A 87 -3.57 -8.27 0.23
C ASN A 87 -3.94 -7.12 1.17
N VAL A 88 -3.64 -5.88 0.76
CA VAL A 88 -3.89 -4.70 1.61
C VAL A 88 -5.38 -4.43 1.75
N LEU A 89 -6.13 -4.53 0.65
CA LEU A 89 -7.57 -4.28 0.67
C LEU A 89 -8.35 -5.35 1.45
N THR A 90 -7.84 -6.59 1.48
CA THR A 90 -8.50 -7.70 2.20
C THR A 90 -8.13 -7.75 3.69
N GLN A 91 -6.88 -7.42 4.06
CA GLN A 91 -6.41 -7.61 5.44
C GLN A 91 -6.78 -6.48 6.40
N TYR A 92 -6.87 -5.22 5.92
CA TYR A 92 -7.03 -4.05 6.79
C TYR A 92 -8.48 -3.58 6.98
N ARG A 93 -9.47 -4.40 6.60
CA ARG A 93 -10.92 -4.14 6.76
C ARG A 93 -11.33 -2.72 6.34
N LEU A 94 -10.85 -2.28 5.18
CA LEU A 94 -11.12 -0.95 4.66
C LEU A 94 -12.57 -0.87 4.16
N ASP A 95 -13.21 0.27 4.39
CA ASP A 95 -14.51 0.55 3.77
C ASP A 95 -14.38 0.68 2.24
N TRP A 96 -15.49 0.49 1.52
CA TRP A 96 -15.47 0.47 0.06
C TRP A 96 -14.93 1.75 -0.57
N ARG A 97 -15.07 2.92 0.09
CA ARG A 97 -14.55 4.20 -0.41
C ARG A 97 -13.04 4.24 -0.30
N ARG A 98 -12.48 3.76 0.82
CA ARG A 98 -11.04 3.60 0.98
C ARG A 98 -10.46 2.61 -0.01
N CYS A 99 -11.13 1.49 -0.26
CA CYS A 99 -10.70 0.54 -1.28
C CYS A 99 -10.66 1.19 -2.67
N LEU A 100 -11.73 1.89 -3.07
CA LEU A 100 -11.76 2.63 -4.34
C LEU A 100 -10.66 3.69 -4.42
N ALA A 101 -10.44 4.44 -3.33
CA ALA A 101 -9.38 5.43 -3.25
C ALA A 101 -8.00 4.79 -3.42
N CYS A 102 -7.73 3.66 -2.78
CA CYS A 102 -6.47 2.95 -2.94
C CYS A 102 -6.22 2.55 -4.40
N VAL A 103 -7.24 2.00 -5.08
CA VAL A 103 -7.15 1.66 -6.52
C VAL A 103 -6.82 2.91 -7.33
N MET A 104 -7.52 4.01 -7.08
CA MET A 104 -7.31 5.27 -7.78
C MET A 104 -5.90 5.85 -7.57
N TRP A 105 -5.41 5.87 -6.33
CA TRP A 105 -4.16 6.55 -5.98
C TRP A 105 -2.90 5.73 -6.22
N TYR A 106 -2.99 4.40 -6.13
CA TYR A 106 -1.81 3.54 -6.08
C TYR A 106 -1.76 2.51 -7.20
N GLU A 107 -2.89 1.98 -7.66
CA GLU A 107 -2.89 1.00 -8.75
C GLU A 107 -2.81 1.69 -10.12
N GLN A 108 -3.64 2.72 -10.32
CA GLN A 108 -3.80 3.40 -11.60
C GLN A 108 -2.74 4.51 -11.81
N SER A 109 -2.51 4.85 -13.06
CA SER A 109 -1.71 6.01 -13.47
C SER A 109 -2.59 7.28 -13.51
N VAL A 110 -1.98 8.44 -13.30
CA VAL A 110 -2.66 9.76 -13.40
C VAL A 110 -3.26 10.00 -14.79
N VAL A 111 -2.72 9.35 -15.83
CA VAL A 111 -3.21 9.47 -17.21
C VAL A 111 -4.28 8.42 -17.56
N ASP A 112 -4.53 7.45 -16.68
CA ASP A 112 -5.54 6.44 -16.95
C ASP A 112 -6.96 7.02 -16.82
N PRO A 113 -7.91 6.63 -17.69
CA PRO A 113 -9.30 7.01 -17.52
C PRO A 113 -9.85 6.57 -16.16
N VAL A 114 -10.67 7.42 -15.54
CA VAL A 114 -11.38 7.09 -14.29
C VAL A 114 -12.20 5.81 -14.41
N GLU A 115 -12.71 5.51 -15.60
CA GLU A 115 -13.43 4.29 -15.88
C GLU A 115 -12.59 3.02 -15.59
N THR A 116 -11.28 3.05 -15.87
CA THR A 116 -10.36 1.95 -15.56
C THR A 116 -10.28 1.69 -14.06
N THR A 117 -10.26 2.76 -13.25
CA THR A 117 -10.30 2.68 -11.77
C THR A 117 -11.58 1.97 -11.31
N ILE A 118 -12.73 2.34 -11.86
CA ILE A 118 -14.02 1.75 -11.50
C ILE A 118 -14.05 0.26 -11.87
N HIS A 119 -13.61 -0.10 -13.08
CA HIS A 119 -13.56 -1.50 -13.51
C HIS A 119 -12.64 -2.35 -12.63
N SER A 120 -11.46 -1.83 -12.26
CA SER A 120 -10.55 -2.55 -11.37
C SER A 120 -11.17 -2.76 -9.98
N PHE A 121 -11.75 -1.70 -9.40
CA PHE A 121 -12.43 -1.78 -8.12
C PHE A 121 -13.61 -2.78 -8.12
N LEU A 122 -14.45 -2.75 -9.16
CA LEU A 122 -15.56 -3.71 -9.29
C LEU A 122 -15.08 -5.15 -9.45
N ASN A 123 -13.97 -5.37 -10.17
CA ASN A 123 -13.36 -6.69 -10.27
C ASN A 123 -12.83 -7.18 -8.92
N PHE A 124 -12.23 -6.30 -8.12
CA PHE A 124 -11.84 -6.60 -6.74
C PHE A 124 -13.04 -6.96 -5.87
N GLN A 125 -14.15 -6.21 -5.95
CA GLN A 125 -15.38 -6.53 -5.22
C GLN A 125 -15.96 -7.90 -5.60
N ARG A 126 -16.00 -8.23 -6.89
CA ARG A 126 -16.49 -9.54 -7.38
C ARG A 126 -15.66 -10.72 -6.86
N ARG A 127 -14.38 -10.50 -6.58
CA ARG A 127 -13.48 -11.51 -5.99
C ARG A 127 -13.67 -11.68 -4.47
N GLY A 128 -14.62 -10.96 -3.86
CA GLY A 128 -14.92 -11.02 -2.43
C GLY A 128 -14.15 -10.01 -1.58
N GLY A 129 -13.51 -9.02 -2.19
CA GLY A 129 -12.57 -8.13 -1.53
C GLY A 129 -13.15 -7.04 -0.62
N ALA A 130 -14.43 -6.68 -0.77
CA ALA A 130 -15.10 -5.74 0.12
C ALA A 130 -16.52 -6.22 0.40
N SER A 131 -16.75 -6.78 1.57
CA SER A 131 -18.12 -7.02 2.06
C SER A 131 -18.75 -5.65 2.35
N ALA A 132 -19.94 -5.41 1.82
CA ALA A 132 -20.68 -4.18 2.04
C ALA A 132 -21.04 -4.07 3.53
N SER A 133 -20.33 -3.20 4.24
CA SER A 133 -20.72 -2.70 5.56
C SER A 133 -21.04 -1.22 5.47
#